data_AF-A0A134BTA3-F1
#
_entry.id   AF-A0A134BTA3-F1
#
_cell.length_a   1.000
_cell.length_b   1.000
_cell.length_c   1.000
_cell.angle_alpha   90.00
_cell.angle_beta   90.00
_cell.angle_gamma   90.00
#
_symmetry.space_group_name_H-M   'P 1'
#
loop_
_entity.id
_entity.type
_entity.pdbx_description
1 polymer ?
#
loop_
_entity_poly.entity_id
_entity_poly.type
_entity_poly.pdbx_seq_one_letter_code
_entity_poly.pdbx_strand_id
1 'polypeptide(L)' 'MATYTINIDERTKEGRGIMAYLREKGLIPQSKPNGIEATRQAISELQQGKVTRCKTFDEYLKSVR' A
#
# COMPACT_ATOMS: atom_id res chain seq x y z
N MET A 1 -14.80 -24.34 2.56
CA MET A 1 -14.22 -23.03 2.20
C MET A 1 -15.29 -22.26 1.44
N ALA A 2 -15.70 -21.08 1.89
CA ALA A 2 -16.77 -20.31 1.27
C ALA A 2 -16.17 -19.10 0.53
N THR A 3 -16.60 -18.89 -0.71
CA THR A 3 -16.19 -17.74 -1.53
C THR A 3 -17.29 -16.69 -1.46
N TYR A 4 -16.94 -15.47 -1.06
CA TYR A 4 -17.86 -14.34 -1.01
C TYR A 4 -17.49 -13.35 -2.12
N THR A 5 -18.47 -12.94 -2.92
CA THR A 5 -18.29 -11.99 -4.02
C THR A 5 -18.86 -10.64 -3.62
N ILE A 6 -18.06 -9.58 -3.72
CA ILE A 6 -18.48 -8.19 -3.48
C ILE A 6 -18.48 -7.49 -4.83
N ASN A 7 -19.66 -7.05 -5.29
CA ASN A 7 -19.76 -6.23 -6.49
C ASN A 7 -19.39 -4.79 -6.14
N ILE A 8 -18.46 -4.20 -6.90
CA ILE A 8 -18.05 -2.80 -6.74
C ILE A 8 -18.50 -2.06 -7.99
N ASP A 9 -19.38 -1.07 -7.81
CA ASP A 9 -19.72 -0.15 -8.89
C ASP A 9 -18.60 0.88 -9.00
N GLU A 10 -17.89 0.88 -10.13
CA GLU A 10 -16.77 1.79 -10.34
C GLU A 10 -17.20 3.25 -10.55
N ARG A 11 -18.45 3.51 -10.94
CA ARG A 11 -18.96 4.86 -11.20
C ARG A 11 -19.44 5.51 -9.90
N THR A 12 -20.20 4.79 -9.10
CA THR A 12 -20.75 5.29 -7.82
C THR A 12 -19.81 5.05 -6.64
N LYS A 13 -18.78 4.19 -6.81
CA LYS A 13 -17.87 3.72 -5.77
C LYS A 13 -18.56 2.94 -4.64
N GLU A 14 -19.81 2.53 -4.85
CA GLU A 14 -20.51 1.64 -3.93
C GLU A 14 -19.75 0.32 -3.78
N GLY A 15 -19.70 -0.20 -2.56
CA GLY A 15 -18.88 -1.37 -2.21
C GLY A 15 -17.44 -1.04 -1.78
N ARG A 16 -16.90 0.15 -2.07
CA ARG A 16 -15.57 0.55 -1.56
C ARG A 16 -15.53 0.68 -0.03
N GLY A 17 -16.61 1.15 0.60
CA GLY A 17 -16.69 1.28 2.05
C GLY A 17 -16.58 -0.07 2.77
N ILE A 18 -17.22 -1.10 2.23
CA ILE A 18 -17.14 -2.47 2.76
C ILE A 18 -15.70 -3.01 2.61
N MET A 19 -15.08 -2.78 1.46
CA MET A 19 -13.66 -3.13 1.25
C MET A 19 -12.73 -2.40 2.22
N ALA A 20 -12.95 -1.12 2.49
CA ALA A 20 -12.18 -0.35 3.46
C ALA A 20 -12.34 -0.90 4.88
N TYR A 21 -13.57 -1.21 5.30
CA TYR A 21 -13.86 -1.82 6.59
C TYR A 21 -13.17 -3.19 6.77
N LEU A 22 -13.21 -4.05 5.75
CA LEU A 22 -12.56 -5.36 5.79
C LEU A 22 -11.02 -5.24 5.83
N ARG A 23 -10.44 -4.21 5.19
CA ARG A 23 -9.01 -3.88 5.29
C ARG A 23 -8.63 -3.35 6.66
N GLU A 24 -9.45 -2.51 7.27
CA GLU A 24 -9.24 -2.01 8.64
C GLU A 24 -9.24 -3.15 9.66
N LYS A 25 -10.12 -4.15 9.46
CA LYS A 25 -10.14 -5.39 10.27
C LYS A 25 -8.97 -6.34 9.99
N GLY A 26 -8.11 -6.05 9.01
CA GLY A 26 -6.97 -6.89 8.65
C GLY A 26 -7.34 -8.21 7.96
N LEU A 27 -8.59 -8.36 7.52
CA LEU A 27 -9.09 -9.58 6.85
C LEU A 27 -8.69 -9.65 5.37
N ILE A 28 -8.36 -8.50 4.78
CA ILE A 28 -7.93 -8.36 3.38
C ILE A 28 -6.65 -7.52 3.36
N PRO A 29 -5.63 -7.88 2.55
CA PRO A 29 -4.40 -7.10 2.45
C PRO A 29 -4.67 -5.66 2.04
N GLN A 30 -3.92 -4.73 2.65
CA GLN A 30 -3.89 -3.34 2.23
C GLN A 30 -3.44 -3.27 0.78
N SER A 31 -4.21 -2.57 -0.06
CA SER A 31 -3.75 -2.27 -1.42
C SER A 31 -2.53 -1.37 -1.30
N LYS A 32 -1.43 -1.78 -1.92
CA LYS A 32 -0.28 -0.87 -2.09
C LYS A 32 -0.77 0.34 -2.87
N PRO A 33 -0.33 1.56 -2.51
CA PRO A 33 -0.57 2.73 -3.35
C PRO A 33 0.07 2.45 -4.71
N ASN A 34 -0.64 2.75 -5.78
CA ASN A 34 -0.14 2.57 -7.15
C ASN A 34 -0.02 3.94 -7.83
N GLY A 35 0.97 4.07 -8.72
CA GLY A 35 1.17 5.30 -9.51
C GLY A 35 1.54 6.51 -8.65
N ILE A 36 0.89 7.65 -8.90
CA ILE A 36 1.23 8.96 -8.32
C ILE A 36 1.14 8.95 -6.79
N GLU A 37 0.20 8.20 -6.21
CA GLU A 37 0.04 8.12 -4.75
C GLU A 37 1.23 7.41 -4.08
N ALA A 38 1.81 6.41 -4.74
CA ALA A 38 3.02 5.75 -4.24
C ALA A 38 4.20 6.72 -4.21
N THR A 39 4.35 7.53 -5.25
CA THR A 39 5.40 8.56 -5.32
C THR A 39 5.21 9.63 -4.25
N ARG A 40 3.98 10.11 -4.02
CA ARG A 40 3.68 11.07 -2.96
C ARG A 40 3.99 10.49 -1.57
N GLN A 41 3.65 9.24 -1.34
CA GLN A 41 3.97 8.57 -0.08
C GLN A 41 5.48 8.40 0.11
N ALA A 42 6.21 7.98 -0.93
CA ALA A 42 7.67 7.87 -0.88
C ALA A 42 8.35 9.22 -0.59
N ILE A 43 7.85 10.32 -1.19
CA ILE A 43 8.33 11.68 -0.89
C ILE A 43 8.07 12.05 0.58
N SER A 44 6.91 11.71 1.11
CA SER A 44 6.60 11.95 2.53
C SER A 44 7.50 11.13 3.47
N GLU A 45 7.78 9.89 3.13
CA GLU A 45 8.69 9.02 3.90
C GLU A 45 10.14 9.54 3.88
N LEU A 46 10.60 10.08 2.74
CA LEU A 46 11.88 10.79 2.64
C LEU A 46 11.95 11.99 3.60
N GLN A 47 10.90 12.81 3.65
CA GLN A 47 10.84 13.98 4.54
C GLN A 47 10.82 13.60 6.03
N GLN A 48 10.16 12.49 6.38
CA GLN A 48 10.08 11.99 7.75
C GLN A 48 11.33 11.19 8.18
N GLY A 49 12.29 10.98 7.27
CA GLY A 49 13.49 10.20 7.55
C GLY A 49 13.26 8.70 7.67
N LYS A 50 12.10 8.18 7.24
CA LYS A 50 11.79 6.75 7.16
C LYS A 50 12.43 6.14 5.91
N VAL A 51 13.75 6.29 5.82
CA VAL A 51 14.54 5.88 4.65
C VAL A 51 15.63 4.93 5.08
N THR A 52 15.96 3.98 4.21
CA THR A 52 17.10 3.10 4.42
C THR A 52 18.38 3.92 4.25
N ARG A 53 19.06 4.22 5.35
CA ARG A 53 20.38 4.87 5.32
C ARG A 53 21.46 3.81 5.18
N CYS A 54 22.14 3.82 4.05
CA CYS A 54 23.31 2.98 3.79
C CYS A 54 24.56 3.87 3.75
N LYS A 55 25.66 3.43 4.37
CA LYS A 55 26.93 4.18 4.35
C LYS A 55 27.72 3.89 3.08
N THR A 56 27.55 2.70 2.53
CA THR A 56 28.26 2.24 1.34
C THR A 56 27.29 1.70 0.29
N PHE A 57 27.75 1.67 -0.97
CA PHE A 57 26.97 1.13 -2.07
C PHE A 57 26.68 -0.37 -1.90
N ASP A 58 27.63 -1.14 -1.33
CA ASP A 58 27.43 -2.57 -1.03
C ASP A 58 26.35 -2.82 0.02
N GLU A 59 26.23 -1.96 1.04
CA GLU A 59 25.15 -2.01 2.02
C GLU A 59 23.79 -1.75 1.37
N TYR A 60 23.74 -0.81 0.43
CA TYR A 60 22.53 -0.55 -0.34
C TYR A 60 22.12 -1.77 -1.17
N LEU A 61 23.06 -2.39 -1.89
CA LEU A 61 22.80 -3.60 -2.67
C LEU A 61 22.26 -4.76 -1.84
N LYS A 62 22.72 -4.91 -0.58
CA LYS A 62 22.18 -5.91 0.37
C LYS A 62 20.78 -5.58 0.87
N SER A 63 20.41 -4.29 0.93
CA SER A 63 19.08 -3.87 1.40
C SER A 63 17.98 -3.99 0.34
N VAL A 64 18.38 -4.00 -0.94
CA VAL A 64 17.47 -4.06 -2.10
C VAL A 64 17.29 -5.48 -2.64
N ARG A 65 18.27 -6.38 -2.38
CA ARG A 65 18.18 -7.81 -2.69
C ARG A 65 17.43 -8.56 -1.60
#